data_AF-T0ZPH2-F1
#
_entry.id   AF-T0ZPH2-F1
#
_cell.length_a   1.000
_cell.length_b   1.000
_cell.length_c   1.000
_cell.angle_alpha   90.00
_cell.angle_beta   90.00
_cell.angle_gamma   90.00
#
_symmetry.space_group_name_H-M   'P 1'
#
loop_
_entity.id
_entity.type
_entity.pdbx_description
1 polymer ?
#
loop_
_entity_poly.entity_id
_entity_poly.type
_entity_poly.pdbx_seq_one_letter_code
_entity_poly.pdbx_strand_id
1 'polypeptide(L)'
;DILAKGNFTPDDAIFPVSAHILNNMDDYDRCLESFSRKVMEISRYEIDSEGILTKKNDTDFIYKYFDATAMSEYLFKVIEETINVDIPAELDFLLRYEKAKKEIQAIVDMPDSKIDLFIDVCRQNNGVLSVVKRKKFFPMLSDEEVSSLENVVSITF
;
A
#
# COMPACT_ATOMS: atom_id res chain seq x y z
N ASP A 1 -7.98 18.57 -4.25
CA ASP A 1 -7.18 17.63 -5.04
C ASP A 1 -7.43 17.82 -6.54
N ILE A 2 -6.46 17.53 -7.42
CA ILE A 2 -6.66 17.62 -8.88
C ILE A 2 -7.56 16.48 -9.38
N LEU A 3 -7.39 15.28 -8.83
CA LEU A 3 -8.22 14.11 -9.17
C LEU A 3 -9.67 14.29 -8.70
N ALA A 4 -9.87 14.76 -7.46
CA ALA A 4 -11.19 15.09 -6.93
C ALA A 4 -11.86 16.22 -7.72
N LYS A 5 -11.12 17.27 -8.10
CA LYS A 5 -11.65 18.36 -8.94
C LYS A 5 -12.02 17.90 -10.35
N GLY A 6 -11.41 16.82 -10.84
CA GLY A 6 -11.74 16.19 -12.11
C GLY A 6 -12.89 15.18 -12.03
N ASN A 7 -13.52 15.00 -10.86
CA ASN A 7 -14.53 13.97 -10.60
C ASN A 7 -14.05 12.54 -10.91
N PHE A 8 -12.73 12.30 -10.81
CA PHE A 8 -12.15 10.97 -11.00
C PHE A 8 -12.23 10.10 -9.73
N THR A 9 -12.62 10.70 -8.60
CA THR A 9 -12.76 10.03 -7.31
C THR A 9 -14.12 10.37 -6.70
N PRO A 10 -14.79 9.43 -6.00
CA PRO A 10 -15.97 9.77 -5.20
C PRO A 10 -15.65 10.86 -4.16
N ASP A 11 -16.63 11.70 -3.85
CA ASP A 11 -16.43 12.92 -3.02
C ASP A 11 -15.88 12.64 -1.62
N ASP A 12 -16.01 11.41 -1.10
CA ASP A 12 -15.59 11.01 0.24
C ASP A 12 -14.64 9.79 0.26
N ALA A 13 -14.10 9.39 -0.89
CA ALA A 13 -13.21 8.22 -1.00
C ALA A 13 -11.75 8.63 -1.16
N ILE A 14 -10.87 8.03 -0.36
CA ILE A 14 -9.43 8.12 -0.57
C ILE A 14 -9.07 7.24 -1.77
N PHE A 15 -8.43 7.83 -2.77
CA PHE A 15 -7.95 7.12 -3.94
C PHE A 15 -6.48 6.72 -3.74
N PRO A 16 -6.15 5.42 -3.59
CA PRO A 16 -4.90 4.97 -2.97
C PRO A 16 -3.68 4.96 -3.92
N VAL A 17 -3.52 5.99 -4.76
CA VAL A 17 -2.38 6.13 -5.68
C VAL A 17 -1.04 6.12 -4.95
N SER A 18 -0.94 6.77 -3.80
CA SER A 18 0.30 6.80 -3.02
C SER A 18 0.70 5.41 -2.49
N ALA A 19 -0.28 4.57 -2.13
CA ALA A 19 -0.02 3.20 -1.70
C ALA A 19 0.47 2.33 -2.89
N HIS A 20 -0.13 2.51 -4.07
CA HIS A 20 0.33 1.84 -5.29
C HIS A 20 1.79 2.21 -5.61
N ILE A 21 2.12 3.50 -5.59
CA ILE A 21 3.48 4.00 -5.84
C ILE A 21 4.46 3.39 -4.82
N LEU A 22 4.09 3.37 -3.54
CA LEU A 22 4.94 2.80 -2.48
C LEU A 22 5.22 1.30 -2.68
N ASN A 23 4.24 0.55 -3.19
CA ASN A 23 4.42 -0.87 -3.50
C ASN A 23 5.22 -1.12 -4.78
N ASN A 24 5.39 -0.10 -5.63
CA ASN A 24 6.02 -0.19 -6.95
C ASN A 24 7.11 0.90 -7.12
N MET A 25 7.95 1.09 -6.10
CA MET A 25 8.96 2.17 -6.08
C MET A 25 9.94 2.13 -7.25
N ASP A 26 10.27 0.95 -7.78
CA ASP A 26 11.15 0.82 -8.95
C ASP A 26 10.56 1.51 -10.20
N ASP A 27 9.25 1.44 -10.42
CA ASP A 27 8.57 2.12 -11.53
C ASP A 27 8.60 3.64 -11.34
N TYR A 28 8.39 4.07 -10.09
CA TYR A 28 8.45 5.47 -9.72
C TYR A 28 9.85 6.07 -9.94
N ASP A 29 10.89 5.38 -9.47
CA ASP A 29 12.28 5.81 -9.64
C ASP A 29 12.64 5.87 -11.12
N ARG A 30 12.30 4.84 -11.91
CA ARG A 30 12.53 4.84 -13.37
C ARG A 30 11.86 6.03 -14.06
N CYS A 31 10.64 6.36 -13.65
CA CYS A 31 9.92 7.52 -14.15
C CYS A 31 10.67 8.82 -13.86
N LEU A 32 11.09 9.05 -12.61
CA LEU A 32 11.85 10.24 -12.22
C LEU A 32 13.21 10.32 -12.90
N GLU A 33 13.89 9.19 -13.05
CA GLU A 33 15.19 9.07 -13.72
C GLU A 33 15.16 9.44 -15.20
N SER A 34 14.01 9.27 -15.88
CA SER A 34 13.83 9.65 -17.28
C SER A 34 14.12 11.14 -17.55
N PHE A 35 13.94 11.98 -16.53
CA PHE A 35 14.26 13.40 -16.53
C PHE A 35 15.54 13.69 -15.76
N SER A 36 15.68 13.19 -14.54
CA SER A 36 16.76 13.60 -13.63
C SER A 36 18.16 13.23 -14.16
N ARG A 37 18.30 12.09 -14.84
CA ARG A 37 19.60 11.68 -15.43
C ARG A 37 20.10 12.68 -16.46
N LYS A 38 19.22 13.13 -17.36
CA LYS A 38 19.54 14.15 -18.38
C LYS A 38 19.95 15.47 -17.73
N VAL A 39 19.22 15.88 -16.67
CA VAL A 39 19.55 17.09 -15.90
C VAL A 39 20.93 16.98 -15.27
N MET A 40 21.26 15.84 -14.68
CA MET A 40 22.55 15.60 -14.04
C MET A 40 23.70 15.59 -15.04
N GLU A 41 23.53 15.04 -16.24
CA GLU A 41 24.57 15.01 -17.29
C GLU A 41 24.97 16.41 -17.78
N ILE A 42 24.01 17.35 -17.84
CA ILE A 42 24.26 18.69 -18.37
C ILE A 42 24.46 19.75 -17.30
N SER A 43 24.17 19.44 -16.03
CA SER A 43 24.39 20.34 -14.91
C SER A 43 25.81 20.17 -14.36
N ARG A 44 26.56 21.27 -14.32
CA ARG A 44 27.90 21.32 -13.74
C ARG A 44 27.82 21.89 -12.34
N TYR A 45 28.32 21.12 -11.39
CA TYR A 45 28.40 21.51 -9.99
C TYR A 45 29.85 21.49 -9.53
N GLU A 46 30.16 22.37 -8.58
CA GLU A 46 31.45 22.39 -7.90
C GLU A 46 31.18 22.49 -6.41
N ILE A 47 31.92 21.71 -5.61
CA ILE A 47 31.86 21.75 -4.15
C ILE A 47 33.15 22.42 -3.70
N ASP A 48 33.02 23.51 -2.94
CA ASP A 48 34.19 24.21 -2.39
C ASP A 48 34.74 23.53 -1.13
N SER A 49 35.80 24.11 -0.55
CA SER A 49 36.45 23.59 0.66
C SER A 49 35.57 23.62 1.91
N GLU A 50 34.47 24.37 1.90
CA GLU A 50 33.48 24.44 2.99
C GLU A 50 32.31 23.46 2.75
N GLY A 51 32.31 22.75 1.63
CA GLY A 51 31.26 21.81 1.26
C GLY A 51 30.06 22.47 0.55
N ILE A 52 30.18 23.72 0.11
CA ILE A 52 29.09 24.44 -0.56
C ILE A 52 29.01 24.00 -2.02
N LEU A 53 27.85 23.45 -2.39
CA LEU A 53 27.53 23.06 -3.76
C LEU A 53 27.09 24.30 -4.57
N THR A 54 27.86 24.66 -5.59
CA THR A 54 27.54 25.77 -6.51
C THR A 54 27.32 25.26 -7.93
N LYS A 55 26.17 25.58 -8.53
CA LYS A 55 25.88 25.33 -9.96
C LYS A 55 26.69 26.29 -10.83
N LYS A 56 27.37 25.78 -11.85
CA LYS A 56 28.34 26.52 -12.67
C LYS A 56 27.87 26.88 -14.07
N ASN A 57 26.71 26.39 -14.48
CA ASN A 57 26.10 26.73 -15.76
C ASN A 57 24.61 26.97 -15.60
N ASP A 58 24.07 27.83 -16.47
CA ASP A 58 22.64 28.02 -16.57
C ASP A 58 22.00 26.79 -17.22
N THR A 59 21.00 26.23 -16.53
CA THR A 59 20.17 25.14 -17.04
C THR A 59 18.69 25.39 -16.79
N ASP A 60 18.31 26.66 -16.61
CA ASP A 60 16.95 27.06 -16.24
C ASP A 60 15.93 26.71 -17.33
N PHE A 61 16.39 26.63 -18.59
CA PHE A 61 15.59 26.19 -19.72
C PHE A 61 15.02 24.77 -19.53
N ILE A 62 15.70 23.88 -18.81
CA ILE A 62 15.24 22.51 -18.59
C ILE A 62 13.99 22.51 -17.70
N TYR A 63 13.97 23.37 -16.68
CA TYR A 63 12.84 23.50 -15.76
C TYR A 63 11.72 24.35 -16.35
N LYS A 64 12.07 25.33 -17.19
CA LYS A 64 11.11 26.19 -17.89
C LYS A 64 10.34 25.45 -18.98
N TYR A 65 11.01 24.54 -19.69
CA TYR A 65 10.44 23.71 -20.75
C TYR A 65 10.47 22.25 -20.34
N PHE A 66 9.99 21.97 -19.13
CA PHE A 66 9.92 20.62 -18.58
C PHE A 66 8.98 19.74 -19.40
N ASP A 67 9.54 18.69 -20.00
CA ASP A 67 8.76 17.63 -20.63
C ASP A 67 8.35 16.60 -19.57
N ALA A 68 7.09 16.72 -19.13
CA ALA A 68 6.50 15.86 -18.13
C ALA A 68 5.79 14.63 -18.74
N THR A 69 6.00 14.32 -20.03
CA THR A 69 5.29 13.24 -20.72
C THR A 69 5.42 11.91 -19.98
N ALA A 70 6.65 11.49 -19.67
CA ALA A 70 6.91 10.22 -18.97
C ALA A 70 6.26 10.18 -17.58
N MET A 71 6.30 11.29 -16.82
CA MET A 71 5.63 11.40 -15.52
C MET A 71 4.12 11.34 -15.62
N SER A 72 3.57 11.94 -16.67
CA SER A 72 2.14 11.94 -16.93
C SER A 72 1.67 10.54 -17.31
N GLU A 73 2.36 9.89 -18.26
CA GLU A 73 2.08 8.50 -18.67
C GLU A 73 2.16 7.53 -17.48
N TYR A 74 3.21 7.65 -16.67
CA TYR A 74 3.36 6.87 -15.44
C TYR A 74 2.18 7.08 -14.48
N LEU A 75 1.81 8.33 -14.21
CA LEU A 75 0.70 8.62 -13.30
C LEU A 75 -0.62 8.04 -13.82
N PHE A 76 -0.88 8.13 -15.13
CA PHE A 76 -2.07 7.51 -15.74
C PHE A 76 -2.06 5.99 -15.59
N LYS A 77 -0.91 5.34 -15.81
CA LYS A 77 -0.75 3.90 -15.58
C LYS A 77 -1.06 3.53 -14.12
N VAL A 78 -0.48 4.25 -13.16
CA VAL A 78 -0.74 4.02 -11.73
C VAL A 78 -2.22 4.18 -11.39
N ILE A 79 -2.89 5.19 -11.94
CA ILE A 79 -4.33 5.40 -11.75
C ILE A 79 -5.13 4.20 -12.30
N GLU A 80 -4.78 3.75 -13.50
CA GLU A 80 -5.43 2.59 -14.13
C GLU A 80 -5.25 1.32 -13.30
N GLU A 81 -4.04 1.04 -12.82
CA GLU A 81 -3.74 -0.12 -11.98
C GLU A 81 -4.44 -0.01 -10.61
N THR A 82 -4.49 1.18 -10.02
CA THR A 82 -5.23 1.44 -8.77
C THR A 82 -6.71 1.09 -8.93
N ILE A 83 -7.34 1.46 -10.05
CA ILE A 83 -8.76 1.20 -10.33
C ILE A 83 -9.01 -0.28 -10.61
N ASN A 84 -8.18 -0.90 -11.43
CA ASN A 84 -8.46 -2.23 -11.98
C ASN A 84 -7.93 -3.36 -11.09
N VAL A 85 -6.97 -3.08 -10.21
CA VAL A 85 -6.28 -4.10 -9.41
C VAL A 85 -6.42 -3.80 -7.93
N ASP A 86 -5.92 -2.67 -7.45
CA ASP A 86 -5.78 -2.44 -6.00
C ASP A 86 -7.14 -2.29 -5.31
N ILE A 87 -8.02 -1.43 -5.84
CA ILE A 87 -9.34 -1.20 -5.27
C ILE A 87 -10.18 -2.50 -5.27
N PRO A 88 -10.27 -3.27 -6.37
CA PRO A 88 -10.97 -4.55 -6.37
C PRO A 88 -10.37 -5.56 -5.38
N ALA A 89 -9.04 -5.66 -5.29
CA ALA A 89 -8.38 -6.56 -4.35
C ALA A 89 -8.65 -6.18 -2.89
N GLU A 90 -8.61 -4.88 -2.58
CA GLU A 90 -8.96 -4.37 -1.25
C GLU A 90 -10.43 -4.65 -0.90
N LEU A 91 -11.35 -4.44 -1.85
CA LEU A 91 -12.76 -4.73 -1.64
C LEU A 91 -13.02 -6.22 -1.40
N ASP A 92 -12.42 -7.12 -2.21
CA ASP A 92 -12.50 -8.56 -2.00
C ASP A 92 -11.96 -8.96 -0.62
N PHE A 93 -10.84 -8.35 -0.21
CA PHE A 93 -10.28 -8.55 1.11
C PHE A 93 -11.25 -8.12 2.23
N LEU A 94 -11.87 -6.95 2.14
CA LEU A 94 -12.84 -6.47 3.13
C LEU A 94 -14.06 -7.40 3.22
N LEU A 95 -14.59 -7.85 2.08
CA LEU A 95 -15.73 -8.77 2.05
C LEU A 95 -15.40 -10.12 2.70
N ARG A 96 -14.22 -10.67 2.41
CA ARG A 96 -13.71 -11.89 3.06
C ARG A 96 -13.52 -11.70 4.55
N TYR A 97 -13.00 -10.55 4.97
CA TYR A 97 -12.82 -10.23 6.39
C TYR A 97 -14.14 -10.17 7.15
N GLU A 98 -15.15 -9.48 6.60
CA GLU A 98 -16.49 -9.48 7.19
C GLU A 98 -17.09 -10.88 7.28
N LYS A 99 -16.89 -11.71 6.24
CA LYS A 99 -17.37 -13.10 6.23
C LYS A 99 -16.70 -13.92 7.32
N ALA A 100 -15.37 -13.90 7.42
CA ALA A 100 -14.63 -14.60 8.46
C ALA A 100 -15.07 -14.15 9.86
N LYS A 101 -15.22 -12.84 10.07
CA LYS A 101 -15.69 -12.29 11.35
C LYS A 101 -17.07 -12.82 11.73
N LYS A 102 -18.03 -12.82 10.81
CA LYS A 102 -19.38 -13.37 11.03
C LYS A 102 -19.37 -14.87 11.35
N GLU A 103 -18.54 -15.65 10.65
CA GLU A 103 -18.41 -17.09 10.90
C GLU A 103 -17.78 -17.38 12.26
N ILE A 104 -16.75 -16.63 12.66
CA ILE A 104 -16.13 -16.75 13.99
C ILE A 104 -17.15 -16.37 15.09
N GLN A 105 -17.90 -15.27 14.92
CA GLN A 105 -18.95 -14.86 15.87
C GLN A 105 -20.06 -15.90 16.04
N ALA A 106 -20.30 -16.75 15.03
CA ALA A 106 -21.27 -17.84 15.13
C ALA A 106 -20.75 -19.05 15.91
N ILE A 107 -19.43 -19.20 16.05
CA ILE A 107 -18.79 -20.32 16.75
C ILE A 107 -18.51 -19.96 18.22
N VAL A 108 -18.04 -18.74 18.49
CA VAL A 108 -17.60 -18.32 19.82
C VAL A 108 -18.17 -16.94 20.20
N ASP A 109 -18.57 -16.80 21.46
CA ASP A 109 -18.96 -15.51 22.03
C ASP A 109 -17.71 -14.78 22.54
N MET A 110 -17.22 -13.83 21.76
CA MET A 110 -16.03 -13.06 22.07
C MET A 110 -16.15 -11.61 21.55
N PRO A 111 -15.52 -10.63 22.21
CA PRO A 111 -15.54 -9.26 21.74
C PRO A 111 -14.94 -9.10 20.34
N ASP A 112 -15.51 -8.23 19.53
CA ASP A 112 -15.05 -7.93 18.16
C ASP A 112 -13.55 -7.67 18.07
N SER A 113 -12.98 -6.90 18.99
CA SER A 113 -11.55 -6.59 19.00
C SER A 113 -10.66 -7.82 19.17
N LYS A 114 -11.16 -8.88 19.83
CA LYS A 114 -10.45 -10.16 19.96
C LYS A 114 -10.58 -10.97 18.66
N ILE A 115 -11.70 -10.88 17.95
CA ILE A 115 -11.91 -11.56 16.67
C ILE A 115 -10.99 -10.95 15.62
N ASP A 116 -10.99 -9.63 15.56
CA ASP A 116 -10.14 -8.87 14.65
C ASP A 116 -8.66 -9.23 14.89
N LEU A 117 -8.25 -9.24 16.17
CA LEU A 117 -6.91 -9.70 16.55
C LEU A 117 -6.64 -11.16 16.15
N PHE A 118 -7.62 -12.06 16.29
CA PHE A 118 -7.46 -13.47 15.93
C PHE A 118 -7.22 -13.64 14.44
N ILE A 119 -8.03 -12.98 13.60
CA ILE A 119 -7.89 -13.01 12.14
C ILE A 119 -6.51 -12.47 11.76
N ASP A 120 -6.09 -11.32 12.31
CA ASP A 120 -4.81 -10.70 12.00
C ASP A 120 -3.62 -11.60 12.33
N VAL A 121 -3.61 -12.21 13.52
CA VAL A 121 -2.48 -13.03 13.94
C VAL A 121 -2.40 -14.36 13.19
N CYS A 122 -3.55 -14.92 12.79
CA CYS A 122 -3.60 -16.15 12.00
C CYS A 122 -3.17 -15.86 10.55
N ARG A 123 -3.65 -14.79 9.94
CA ARG A 123 -3.24 -14.38 8.58
C ARG A 123 -1.74 -14.10 8.48
N GLN A 124 -1.16 -13.45 9.48
CA GLN A 124 0.30 -13.23 9.56
C GLN A 124 1.10 -14.54 9.67
N ASN A 125 0.46 -15.66 10.00
CA ASN A 125 1.09 -16.96 10.22
C ASN A 125 0.35 -18.07 9.43
N ASN A 126 0.05 -17.81 8.16
CA ASN A 126 -0.54 -18.76 7.21
C ASN A 126 -1.79 -19.50 7.72
N GLY A 127 -2.69 -18.77 8.38
CA GLY A 127 -3.96 -19.30 8.90
C GLY A 127 -3.86 -19.98 10.27
N VAL A 128 -2.69 -20.02 10.90
CA VAL A 128 -2.46 -20.75 12.16
C VAL A 128 -2.14 -19.81 13.31
N LEU A 129 -2.72 -20.06 14.49
CA LEU A 129 -2.43 -19.32 15.71
C LEU A 129 -1.20 -19.91 16.41
N SER A 130 -0.13 -19.12 16.55
CA SER A 130 1.05 -19.56 17.31
C SER A 130 0.70 -19.87 18.78
N VAL A 131 1.34 -20.88 19.36
CA VAL A 131 1.15 -21.31 20.76
C VAL A 131 1.36 -20.16 21.75
N VAL A 132 2.32 -19.27 21.49
CA VAL A 132 2.61 -18.11 22.34
C VAL A 132 1.46 -17.10 22.30
N LYS A 133 1.00 -16.72 21.09
CA LYS A 133 -0.12 -15.79 20.93
C LYS A 133 -1.42 -16.37 21.47
N ARG A 134 -1.64 -17.68 21.32
CA ARG A 134 -2.78 -18.39 21.92
C ARG A 134 -2.81 -18.25 23.43
N LYS A 135 -1.73 -18.62 24.12
CA LYS A 135 -1.64 -18.52 25.59
C LYS A 135 -1.79 -17.08 26.09
N LYS A 136 -1.26 -16.11 25.34
CA LYS A 136 -1.27 -14.69 25.72
C LYS A 136 -2.62 -14.01 25.51
N PHE A 137 -3.25 -14.23 24.35
CA PHE A 137 -4.41 -13.44 23.93
C PHE A 137 -5.71 -14.24 23.94
N PHE A 138 -5.63 -15.57 23.83
CA PHE A 138 -6.78 -16.47 23.69
C PHE A 138 -6.78 -17.63 24.70
N PRO A 139 -6.47 -17.42 26.00
CA PRO A 139 -6.46 -18.50 26.99
C PRO A 139 -7.86 -19.07 27.27
N MET A 140 -8.92 -18.37 26.87
CA MET A 140 -10.31 -18.78 27.06
C MET A 140 -10.79 -19.79 26.00
N LEU A 141 -10.07 -19.97 24.89
CA LEU A 141 -10.51 -20.83 23.79
C LEU A 141 -10.04 -22.28 23.96
N SER A 142 -10.96 -23.22 23.76
CA SER A 142 -10.67 -24.65 23.72
C SER A 142 -9.84 -25.04 22.48
N ASP A 143 -9.24 -26.23 22.48
CA ASP A 143 -8.50 -26.75 21.31
C ASP A 143 -9.40 -26.89 20.07
N GLU A 144 -10.65 -27.31 20.28
CA GLU A 144 -11.67 -27.47 19.25
C GLU A 144 -12.13 -26.12 18.69
N GLU A 145 -12.34 -25.13 19.56
CA GLU A 145 -12.67 -23.77 19.14
C GLU A 145 -11.54 -23.18 18.30
N VAL A 146 -10.30 -23.21 18.79
CA VAL A 146 -9.15 -22.70 18.03
C VAL A 146 -9.04 -23.38 16.66
N SER A 147 -9.14 -24.70 16.60
CA SER A 147 -9.07 -25.43 15.32
C SER A 147 -10.18 -25.02 14.35
N SER A 148 -11.39 -24.78 14.87
CA SER A 148 -12.53 -24.32 14.07
C SER A 148 -12.31 -22.91 13.53
N LEU A 149 -11.80 -22.00 14.36
CA LEU A 149 -11.52 -20.62 13.95
C LEU A 149 -10.35 -20.54 12.95
N GLU A 150 -9.29 -21.33 13.15
CA GLU A 150 -8.17 -21.43 12.20
C GLU A 150 -8.65 -21.92 10.83
N ASN A 151 -9.57 -22.90 10.81
CA ASN A 151 -10.16 -23.39 9.57
C ASN A 151 -10.96 -22.31 8.83
N VAL A 152 -11.76 -21.51 9.55
CA VAL A 152 -12.49 -20.37 8.96
C VAL A 152 -11.52 -19.39 8.31
N VAL A 153 -10.43 -19.03 8.99
CA VAL A 153 -9.43 -18.10 8.44
C VAL A 153 -8.73 -18.70 7.22
N SER A 154 -8.34 -19.97 7.28
CA SER A 154 -7.61 -20.68 6.21
C SER A 154 -8.42 -20.89 4.92
N ILE A 155 -9.74 -21.09 5.03
CA ILE A 155 -10.62 -21.22 3.86
C ILE A 155 -10.92 -19.85 3.24
N THR A 156 -10.90 -18.79 4.04
CA THR A 156 -11.34 -17.45 3.61
C THR A 156 -10.23 -16.64 2.95
N PHE A 157 -8.98 -16.79 3.40
CA PHE A 157 -7.82 -16.01 2.93
C PHE A 157 -6.76 -16.90 2.30
#